data_AF-K9YPE0-F1
#
_entry.id   AF-K9YPE0-F1
#
_cell.length_a   1.000
_cell.length_b   1.000
_cell.length_c   1.000
_cell.angle_alpha   90.00
_cell.angle_beta   90.00
_cell.angle_gamma   90.00
#
_symmetry.space_group_name_H-M   'P 1'
#
loop_
_entity.id
_entity.type
_entity.pdbx_description
1 polymer ?
#
loop_
_entity_poly.entity_id
_entity_poly.type
_entity_poly.pdbx_seq_one_letter_code
_entity_poly.pdbx_strand_id
1 'polypeptide(L)'
;MNQTDFPEANHPLIYPLLQIDDFTLLELLQTHPDKGKYLVSLFCRYGGRIDDLLSGFYEPEYITPISFKVWRDLSYFFFNLDLDIVNEKDNKYWENLIVEYAIDCLPKEDIEELNLPDISINLRHFPLHFYLEQSIQLLPPKERLIIVTKDKFGWQEEQIINYLKTEGINFLKEDIEDLYQYSHRQLLKLIPLDIRLIYLDKRNSIITAV
;
A
#
# COMPACT_ATOMS: atom_id res chain seq x y z
N MET A 1 -9.76 18.73 16.72
CA MET A 1 -8.73 18.85 15.67
C MET A 1 -7.50 18.11 16.18
N ASN A 2 -7.32 16.84 15.81
CA ASN A 2 -6.01 16.22 15.86
C ASN A 2 -5.57 16.04 14.41
N GLN A 3 -4.56 16.80 14.05
CA GLN A 3 -3.84 16.71 12.80
C GLN A 3 -3.07 15.39 12.84
N THR A 4 -3.63 14.38 12.19
CA THR A 4 -3.09 13.06 11.80
C THR A 4 -1.60 12.83 12.11
N ASP A 5 -1.29 11.84 12.95
CA ASP A 5 0.07 11.44 13.40
C ASP A 5 1.03 11.00 12.27
N PHE A 6 0.53 10.92 11.03
CA PHE A 6 1.31 10.55 9.86
C PHE A 6 2.00 11.78 9.26
N PRO A 7 3.34 11.82 9.18
CA PRO A 7 4.07 12.96 8.66
C PRO A 7 3.83 13.21 7.15
N GLU A 8 3.32 12.23 6.41
CA GLU A 8 2.79 12.38 5.05
C GLU A 8 1.75 13.50 4.94
N ALA A 9 0.98 13.75 6.01
CA ALA A 9 -0.01 14.81 6.07
C ALA A 9 0.59 16.21 5.85
N ASN A 10 1.87 16.39 6.15
CA ASN A 10 2.60 17.64 5.95
C ASN A 10 3.24 17.75 4.55
N HIS A 11 3.14 16.70 3.72
CA HIS A 11 3.73 16.72 2.39
C HIS A 11 2.97 17.71 1.48
N PRO A 12 3.65 18.50 0.63
CA PRO A 12 2.99 19.51 -0.23
C PRO A 12 1.93 18.95 -1.19
N LEU A 13 2.04 17.67 -1.55
CA LEU A 13 1.03 16.98 -2.38
C LEU A 13 -0.19 16.50 -1.60
N ILE A 14 -0.11 16.43 -0.27
CA ILE A 14 -1.13 15.85 0.61
C ILE A 14 -1.86 16.94 1.40
N TYR A 15 -1.14 17.88 2.00
CA TYR A 15 -1.71 18.92 2.87
C TYR A 15 -2.94 19.64 2.25
N PRO A 16 -2.92 20.08 0.98
CA PRO A 16 -4.09 20.72 0.37
C PRO A 16 -5.31 19.79 0.25
N LEU A 17 -5.07 18.47 0.07
CA LEU A 17 -6.11 17.46 -0.06
C LEU A 17 -6.75 17.10 1.29
N LEU A 18 -6.14 17.47 2.41
CA LEU A 18 -6.75 17.29 3.73
C LEU A 18 -7.93 18.26 3.96
N GLN A 19 -8.09 19.29 3.11
CA GLN A 19 -9.15 20.30 3.23
C GLN A 19 -10.36 20.03 2.33
N ILE A 20 -10.28 19.07 1.40
CA ILE A 20 -11.41 18.71 0.53
C ILE A 20 -12.30 17.65 1.20
N ASP A 21 -13.59 17.61 0.85
CA ASP A 21 -14.53 16.61 1.36
C ASP A 21 -14.20 15.19 0.88
N ASP A 22 -14.68 14.20 1.63
CA ASP A 22 -14.39 12.79 1.37
C ASP A 22 -14.96 12.29 0.05
N PHE A 23 -16.16 12.73 -0.32
CA PHE A 23 -16.77 12.39 -1.60
C PHE A 23 -15.86 12.80 -2.76
N THR A 24 -15.43 14.07 -2.77
CA THR A 24 -14.51 14.58 -3.80
C THR A 24 -13.18 13.83 -3.78
N LEU A 25 -12.66 13.48 -2.61
CA LEU A 25 -11.40 12.74 -2.50
C LEU A 25 -11.52 11.30 -3.05
N LEU A 26 -12.64 10.63 -2.80
CA LEU A 26 -12.96 9.31 -3.34
C LEU A 26 -13.20 9.35 -4.85
N GLU A 27 -13.93 10.35 -5.36
CA GLU A 27 -14.13 10.57 -6.79
C GLU A 27 -12.77 10.78 -7.51
N LEU A 28 -11.89 11.59 -6.93
CA LEU A 28 -10.54 11.82 -7.47
C LEU A 28 -9.68 10.55 -7.43
N LEU A 29 -9.82 9.72 -6.40
CA LEU A 29 -9.14 8.43 -6.32
C LEU A 29 -9.58 7.49 -7.45
N GLN A 30 -10.88 7.40 -7.71
CA GLN A 30 -11.45 6.51 -8.74
C GLN A 30 -11.17 7.00 -10.17
N THR A 31 -11.22 8.31 -10.40
CA THR A 31 -11.02 8.91 -11.72
C THR A 31 -9.54 9.08 -12.10
N HIS A 32 -8.63 9.04 -11.12
CA HIS A 32 -7.18 9.14 -11.32
C HIS A 32 -6.42 8.03 -10.57
N PRO A 33 -6.59 6.75 -10.95
CA PRO A 33 -5.92 5.62 -10.29
C PRO A 33 -4.39 5.65 -10.45
N ASP A 34 -3.87 6.45 -11.38
CA ASP A 34 -2.45 6.71 -11.59
C ASP A 34 -1.83 7.68 -10.56
N LYS A 35 -2.64 8.27 -9.66
CA LYS A 35 -2.22 9.24 -8.64
C LYS A 35 -2.50 8.70 -7.24
N GLY A 36 -1.45 8.24 -6.56
CA GLY A 36 -1.60 7.63 -5.26
C GLY A 36 -1.83 8.59 -4.09
N LYS A 37 -1.62 9.89 -4.29
CA LYS A 37 -1.82 10.93 -3.26
C LYS A 37 -3.22 10.93 -2.66
N TYR A 38 -4.25 10.55 -3.40
CA TYR A 38 -5.63 10.54 -2.90
C TYR A 38 -5.83 9.45 -1.85
N LEU A 39 -5.28 8.25 -2.10
CA LEU A 39 -5.27 7.18 -1.11
C LEU A 39 -4.43 7.57 0.12
N VAL A 40 -3.27 8.20 -0.09
CA VAL A 40 -2.44 8.71 1.01
C VAL A 40 -3.21 9.73 1.85
N SER A 41 -3.99 10.62 1.24
CA SER A 41 -4.81 11.59 1.97
C SER A 41 -5.91 10.93 2.80
N LEU A 42 -6.62 9.93 2.25
CA LEU A 42 -7.59 9.13 3.00
C LEU A 42 -6.92 8.39 4.16
N PHE A 43 -5.76 7.78 3.91
CA PHE A 43 -4.94 7.10 4.91
C PHE A 43 -4.55 8.04 6.04
N CYS A 44 -4.01 9.23 5.73
CA CYS A 44 -3.70 10.22 6.76
C CYS A 44 -4.95 10.56 7.58
N ARG A 45 -6.06 10.92 6.91
CA ARG A 45 -7.31 11.40 7.55
C ARG A 45 -7.90 10.38 8.52
N TYR A 46 -7.91 9.11 8.14
CA TYR A 46 -8.60 8.05 8.89
C TYR A 46 -7.67 7.14 9.69
N GLY A 47 -6.36 7.16 9.44
CA GLY A 47 -5.39 6.24 10.07
C GLY A 47 -5.48 6.21 11.58
N GLY A 48 -5.42 7.38 12.23
CA GLY A 48 -5.51 7.45 13.70
C GLY A 48 -6.85 6.92 14.23
N ARG A 49 -7.94 7.13 13.49
CA ARG A 49 -9.27 6.63 13.88
C ARG A 49 -9.38 5.12 13.74
N ILE A 50 -8.79 4.55 12.69
CA ILE A 50 -8.73 3.10 12.51
C ILE A 50 -7.84 2.48 13.59
N ASP A 51 -6.71 3.09 13.92
CA ASP A 51 -5.84 2.60 15.00
C ASP A 51 -6.53 2.69 16.38
N ASP A 52 -7.26 3.78 16.66
CA ASP A 52 -8.07 3.93 17.88
C ASP A 52 -9.19 2.86 17.94
N LEU A 53 -9.85 2.60 16.81
CA LEU A 53 -10.86 1.54 16.69
C LEU A 53 -10.23 0.18 17.02
N LEU A 54 -9.11 -0.17 16.40
CA LEU A 54 -8.44 -1.45 16.57
C LEU A 54 -7.89 -1.65 17.98
N SER A 55 -7.45 -0.57 18.64
CA SER A 55 -7.03 -0.59 20.05
C SER A 55 -8.17 -1.01 21.00
N GLY A 56 -9.43 -0.89 20.57
CA GLY A 56 -10.58 -1.38 21.32
C GLY A 56 -10.82 -2.89 21.20
N PHE A 57 -10.21 -3.56 20.20
CA PHE A 57 -10.41 -4.98 19.91
C PHE A 57 -9.17 -5.84 20.14
N TYR A 58 -7.97 -5.25 20.05
CA TYR A 58 -6.72 -6.00 19.94
C TYR A 58 -5.63 -5.46 20.85
N GLU A 59 -4.78 -6.37 21.35
CA GLU A 59 -3.55 -6.01 22.06
C GLU A 59 -2.56 -5.28 21.13
N PRO A 60 -1.70 -4.40 21.66
CA PRO A 60 -0.81 -3.54 20.86
C PRO A 60 0.05 -4.26 19.82
N GLU A 61 0.49 -5.49 20.12
CA GLU A 61 1.30 -6.31 19.21
C GLU A 61 0.57 -6.73 17.93
N TYR A 62 -0.77 -6.78 17.95
CA TYR A 62 -1.59 -7.15 16.79
C TYR A 62 -2.12 -5.96 16.00
N ILE A 63 -2.10 -4.74 16.57
CA ILE A 63 -2.69 -3.55 15.94
C ILE A 63 -2.06 -3.28 14.57
N THR A 64 -0.73 -3.23 14.47
CA THR A 64 -0.06 -2.93 13.19
C THR A 64 -0.38 -3.95 12.11
N PRO A 65 -0.21 -5.27 12.32
CA PRO A 65 -0.49 -6.25 11.27
C PRO A 65 -1.98 -6.32 10.89
N ILE A 66 -2.90 -6.16 11.84
CA ILE A 66 -4.33 -6.09 11.54
C ILE A 66 -4.68 -4.80 10.79
N SER A 67 -4.12 -3.66 11.20
CA SER A 67 -4.31 -2.36 10.53
C SER A 67 -3.87 -2.44 9.07
N PHE A 68 -2.74 -3.09 8.76
CA PHE A 68 -2.32 -3.35 7.37
C PHE A 68 -3.36 -4.13 6.56
N LYS A 69 -3.96 -5.18 7.14
CA LYS A 69 -5.02 -5.97 6.48
C LYS A 69 -6.27 -5.11 6.25
N VAL A 70 -6.74 -4.42 7.28
CA VAL A 70 -7.92 -3.54 7.21
C VAL A 70 -7.74 -2.45 6.18
N TRP A 71 -6.58 -1.79 6.16
CA TRP A 71 -6.26 -0.76 5.18
C TRP A 71 -6.19 -1.28 3.76
N ARG A 72 -5.69 -2.50 3.56
CA ARG A 72 -5.71 -3.16 2.26
C ARG A 72 -7.14 -3.37 1.78
N ASP A 73 -8.00 -3.91 2.64
CA ASP A 73 -9.39 -4.22 2.30
C ASP A 73 -10.20 -2.92 2.10
N LEU A 74 -9.96 -1.89 2.90
CA LEU A 74 -10.49 -0.52 2.70
C LEU A 74 -10.03 0.09 1.38
N SER A 75 -8.77 -0.09 0.99
CA SER A 75 -8.26 0.44 -0.27
C SER A 75 -9.02 -0.17 -1.44
N TYR A 76 -9.22 -1.50 -1.45
CA TYR A 76 -10.05 -2.15 -2.46
C TYR A 76 -11.50 -1.68 -2.42
N PHE A 77 -12.07 -1.48 -1.23
CA PHE A 77 -13.41 -0.89 -1.10
C PHE A 77 -13.50 0.48 -1.76
N PHE A 78 -12.56 1.39 -1.50
CA PHE A 78 -12.57 2.73 -2.09
C PHE A 78 -12.52 2.71 -3.61
N PHE A 79 -11.73 1.83 -4.21
CA PHE A 79 -11.66 1.71 -5.67
C PHE A 79 -12.92 1.09 -6.30
N ASN A 80 -13.73 0.36 -5.54
CA ASN A 80 -14.92 -0.35 -6.04
C ASN A 80 -16.25 0.23 -5.55
N LEU A 81 -16.22 1.33 -4.79
CA LEU A 81 -17.41 2.05 -4.34
C LEU A 81 -18.20 2.60 -5.54
N ASP A 82 -19.51 2.38 -5.55
CA ASP A 82 -20.40 3.01 -6.54
C ASP A 82 -20.82 4.40 -6.05
N LEU A 83 -20.04 5.42 -6.43
CA LEU A 83 -20.28 6.82 -6.06
C LEU A 83 -21.49 7.42 -6.79
N ASP A 84 -21.94 6.85 -7.91
CA ASP A 84 -23.10 7.34 -8.66
C ASP A 84 -24.41 7.08 -7.89
N ILE A 85 -24.42 6.02 -7.07
CA ILE A 85 -25.54 5.68 -6.19
C ILE A 85 -25.51 6.54 -4.91
N VAL A 86 -24.32 6.90 -4.43
CA VAL A 86 -24.10 7.56 -3.13
C VAL A 86 -23.62 9.00 -3.33
N ASN A 87 -24.53 9.92 -3.64
CA ASN A 87 -24.21 11.36 -3.76
C ASN A 87 -24.34 12.08 -2.41
N GLU A 88 -23.52 11.67 -1.43
CA GLU A 88 -23.46 12.30 -0.10
C GLU A 88 -22.15 13.07 0.06
N LYS A 89 -22.23 14.33 0.52
CA LYS A 89 -21.06 15.21 0.72
C LYS A 89 -20.73 15.43 2.19
N ASP A 90 -21.58 14.94 3.10
CA ASP A 90 -21.29 14.99 4.52
C ASP A 90 -20.12 14.04 4.87
N ASN A 91 -18.99 14.61 5.28
CA ASN A 91 -17.84 13.84 5.76
C ASN A 91 -18.21 12.92 6.92
N LYS A 92 -19.22 13.26 7.73
CA LYS A 92 -19.64 12.40 8.84
C LYS A 92 -20.27 11.11 8.36
N TYR A 93 -20.99 11.15 7.23
CA TYR A 93 -21.52 9.95 6.58
C TYR A 93 -20.37 9.04 6.12
N TRP A 94 -19.38 9.60 5.41
CA TRP A 94 -18.22 8.84 4.93
C TRP A 94 -17.39 8.26 6.06
N GLU A 95 -17.15 9.05 7.11
CA GLU A 95 -16.46 8.59 8.31
C GLU A 95 -17.17 7.37 8.94
N ASN A 96 -18.49 7.42 9.08
CA ASN A 96 -19.26 6.30 9.62
C ASN A 96 -19.16 5.07 8.70
N LEU A 97 -19.35 5.25 7.39
CA LEU A 97 -19.27 4.17 6.40
C LEU A 97 -17.89 3.49 6.41
N ILE A 98 -16.83 4.27 6.47
CA ILE A 98 -15.44 3.78 6.51
C ILE A 98 -15.19 2.98 7.79
N VAL A 99 -15.65 3.49 8.94
CA VAL A 99 -15.50 2.80 10.22
C VAL A 99 -16.32 1.50 10.24
N GLU A 100 -17.56 1.52 9.76
CA GLU A 100 -18.41 0.33 9.66
C GLU A 100 -17.76 -0.74 8.77
N TYR A 101 -17.27 -0.35 7.58
CA TYR A 101 -16.56 -1.28 6.69
C TYR A 101 -15.26 -1.80 7.31
N ALA A 102 -14.52 -0.96 8.07
CA ALA A 102 -13.32 -1.40 8.78
C ALA A 102 -13.63 -2.46 9.85
N ILE A 103 -14.76 -2.34 10.55
CA ILE A 103 -15.24 -3.37 11.49
C ILE A 103 -15.56 -4.67 10.74
N ASP A 104 -16.19 -4.58 9.56
CA ASP A 104 -16.51 -5.76 8.74
C ASP A 104 -15.25 -6.48 8.20
N CYS A 105 -14.13 -5.76 8.05
CA CYS A 105 -12.83 -6.31 7.64
C CYS A 105 -12.09 -7.05 8.76
N LEU A 106 -12.54 -6.92 10.02
CA LEU A 106 -11.85 -7.54 11.14
C LEU A 106 -11.84 -9.07 10.99
N PRO A 107 -10.69 -9.72 11.29
CA PRO A 107 -10.63 -11.18 11.35
C PRO A 107 -11.74 -11.76 12.22
N LYS A 108 -12.38 -12.81 11.71
CA LYS A 108 -13.46 -13.53 12.41
C LYS A 108 -12.94 -14.78 13.11
N GLU A 109 -11.79 -15.28 12.67
CA GLU A 109 -11.06 -16.36 13.32
C GLU A 109 -10.20 -15.86 14.47
N ASP A 110 -9.75 -16.78 15.32
CA ASP A 110 -8.83 -16.48 16.41
C ASP A 110 -7.49 -15.97 15.86
N ILE A 111 -6.95 -14.92 16.49
CA ILE A 111 -5.74 -14.22 16.01
C ILE A 111 -4.53 -15.14 15.94
N GLU A 112 -4.45 -16.11 16.87
CA GLU A 112 -3.39 -17.11 16.94
C GLU A 112 -3.37 -18.05 15.73
N GLU A 113 -4.51 -18.19 15.04
CA GLU A 113 -4.65 -18.98 13.81
C GLU A 113 -4.38 -18.14 12.55
N LEU A 114 -4.30 -16.81 12.70
CA LEU A 114 -3.98 -15.94 11.59
C LEU A 114 -2.48 -16.02 11.30
N ASN A 115 -2.15 -16.38 10.07
CA ASN A 115 -0.83 -16.12 9.50
C ASN A 115 -0.68 -14.61 9.24
N LEU A 116 -0.62 -13.83 10.33
CA LEU A 116 -0.37 -12.40 10.25
C LEU A 116 1.02 -12.20 9.63
N PRO A 117 1.13 -11.31 8.63
CA PRO A 117 2.42 -11.05 8.05
C PRO A 117 3.37 -10.52 9.14
N ASP A 118 4.59 -11.04 9.16
CA ASP A 118 5.69 -10.50 9.98
C ASP A 118 6.06 -9.14 9.40
N ILE A 119 5.29 -8.13 9.82
CA ILE A 119 5.43 -6.77 9.35
C ILE A 119 6.44 -6.09 10.29
N SER A 120 7.72 -6.20 9.96
CA SER A 120 8.76 -5.29 10.46
C SER A 120 8.64 -3.87 9.90
N ILE A 121 7.67 -3.64 9.00
CA ILE A 121 7.45 -2.38 8.27
C ILE A 121 6.42 -1.52 9.02
N ASN A 122 6.79 -0.29 9.36
CA ASN A 122 5.86 0.63 10.03
C ASN A 122 4.57 0.86 9.19
N LEU A 123 3.38 0.81 9.83
CA LEU A 123 2.05 1.07 9.25
C LEU A 123 2.02 2.32 8.37
N ARG A 124 2.79 3.32 8.74
CA ARG A 124 3.01 4.54 7.96
C ARG A 124 3.33 4.31 6.48
N HIS A 125 3.98 3.19 6.15
CA HIS A 125 4.34 2.84 4.78
C HIS A 125 3.24 2.05 4.05
N PHE A 126 2.04 1.90 4.63
CA PHE A 126 0.94 1.17 4.01
C PHE A 126 0.65 1.65 2.58
N PRO A 127 0.47 2.95 2.29
CA PRO A 127 0.18 3.37 0.92
C PRO A 127 1.32 3.02 -0.06
N LEU A 128 2.59 3.14 0.37
CA LEU A 128 3.73 2.69 -0.45
C LEU A 128 3.64 1.18 -0.71
N HIS A 129 3.37 0.38 0.32
CA HIS A 129 3.27 -1.07 0.22
C HIS A 129 2.14 -1.47 -0.73
N PHE A 130 0.97 -0.86 -0.60
CA PHE A 130 -0.17 -1.08 -1.47
C PHE A 130 0.20 -0.84 -2.94
N TYR A 131 0.76 0.34 -3.27
CA TYR A 131 1.15 0.63 -4.65
C TYR A 131 2.33 -0.21 -5.15
N LEU A 132 3.23 -0.64 -4.27
CA LEU A 132 4.29 -1.57 -4.61
C LEU A 132 3.71 -2.95 -5.01
N GLU A 133 2.78 -3.48 -4.22
CA GLU A 133 2.08 -4.74 -4.54
C GLU A 133 1.34 -4.66 -5.88
N GLN A 134 0.56 -3.60 -6.10
CA GLN A 134 -0.13 -3.39 -7.39
C GLN A 134 0.88 -3.31 -8.55
N SER A 135 1.98 -2.58 -8.36
CA SER A 135 3.01 -2.42 -9.41
C SER A 135 3.73 -3.73 -9.72
N ILE A 136 3.99 -4.58 -8.73
CA ILE A 136 4.56 -5.93 -8.92
C ILE A 136 3.61 -6.80 -9.75
N GLN A 137 2.30 -6.71 -9.53
CA GLN A 137 1.29 -7.44 -10.30
C GLN A 137 1.20 -6.98 -11.77
N LEU A 138 1.64 -5.76 -12.08
CA LEU A 138 1.68 -5.23 -13.44
C LEU A 138 2.97 -5.57 -14.20
N LEU A 139 4.02 -6.04 -13.50
CA LEU A 139 5.23 -6.49 -14.17
C LEU A 139 4.97 -7.74 -15.02
N PRO A 140 5.63 -7.89 -16.18
CA PRO A 140 5.57 -9.14 -16.92
C PRO A 140 6.14 -10.31 -16.08
N PRO A 141 5.73 -11.56 -16.36
CA PRO A 141 6.03 -12.70 -15.49
C PRO A 141 7.52 -12.90 -15.20
N LYS A 142 8.39 -12.64 -16.19
CA LYS A 142 9.83 -12.82 -16.08
C LYS A 142 10.45 -11.81 -15.10
N GLU A 143 10.15 -10.54 -15.25
CA GLU A 143 10.62 -9.46 -14.39
C GLU A 143 10.09 -9.64 -12.96
N ARG A 144 8.81 -10.02 -12.82
CA ARG A 144 8.20 -10.32 -11.53
C ARG A 144 8.89 -11.46 -10.81
N LEU A 145 9.14 -12.57 -11.51
CA LEU A 145 9.84 -13.73 -10.94
C LEU A 145 11.20 -13.31 -10.39
N ILE A 146 11.97 -12.55 -11.16
CA ILE A 146 13.31 -12.10 -10.77
C ILE A 146 13.27 -11.20 -9.53
N ILE A 147 12.37 -10.21 -9.49
CA ILE A 147 12.23 -9.34 -8.32
C ILE A 147 11.80 -10.15 -7.09
N VAL A 148 10.76 -10.97 -7.22
CA VAL A 148 10.21 -11.70 -6.07
C VAL A 148 11.23 -12.73 -5.53
N THR A 149 11.88 -13.49 -6.41
CA THR A 149 12.87 -14.49 -5.97
C THR A 149 14.10 -13.84 -5.32
N LYS A 150 14.64 -12.75 -5.88
CA LYS A 150 15.79 -12.05 -5.29
C LYS A 150 15.41 -11.28 -4.03
N ASP A 151 14.40 -10.43 -4.08
CA ASP A 151 14.12 -9.47 -3.00
C ASP A 151 13.31 -10.07 -1.85
N LYS A 152 12.37 -10.98 -2.14
CA LYS A 152 11.53 -11.60 -1.09
C LYS A 152 12.13 -12.88 -0.53
N PHE A 153 12.72 -13.71 -1.40
CA PHE A 153 13.23 -15.03 -1.00
C PHE A 153 14.76 -15.10 -0.89
N GLY A 154 15.48 -14.04 -1.25
CA GLY A 154 16.94 -14.00 -1.14
C GLY A 154 17.67 -14.98 -2.07
N TRP A 155 16.99 -15.43 -3.15
CA TRP A 155 17.57 -16.41 -4.07
C TRP A 155 18.82 -15.85 -4.73
N GLN A 156 19.88 -16.67 -4.73
CA GLN A 156 21.09 -16.40 -5.48
C GLN A 156 20.86 -16.69 -6.96
N GLU A 157 21.69 -16.08 -7.83
CA GLU A 157 21.56 -16.23 -9.29
C GLU A 157 21.54 -17.69 -9.74
N GLU A 158 22.34 -18.56 -9.12
CA GLU A 158 22.40 -19.98 -9.45
C GLU A 158 21.06 -20.70 -9.17
N GLN A 159 20.37 -20.35 -8.08
CA GLN A 159 19.06 -20.92 -7.75
C GLN A 159 18.01 -20.51 -8.79
N ILE A 160 18.04 -19.25 -9.21
CA ILE A 160 17.15 -18.71 -10.24
C ILE A 160 17.40 -19.39 -11.59
N ILE A 161 18.67 -19.52 -12.00
CA ILE A 161 19.05 -20.18 -13.26
C ILE A 161 18.62 -21.65 -13.25
N ASN A 162 18.85 -22.36 -12.14
CA ASN A 162 18.47 -23.77 -12.04
C ASN A 162 16.95 -23.94 -12.11
N TYR A 163 16.19 -23.08 -11.44
CA TYR A 163 14.73 -23.07 -11.53
C TYR A 163 14.25 -22.79 -12.96
N LEU A 164 14.80 -21.79 -13.64
CA LEU A 164 14.42 -21.47 -15.01
C LEU A 164 14.75 -22.62 -15.99
N LYS A 165 15.88 -23.29 -15.80
CA LYS A 165 16.23 -24.49 -16.58
C LYS A 165 15.25 -25.62 -16.39
N THR A 166 14.76 -25.86 -15.17
CA THR A 166 13.74 -26.90 -14.92
C THR A 166 12.41 -26.55 -15.58
N GLU A 167 12.10 -25.26 -15.72
CA GLU A 167 10.93 -24.76 -16.46
C GLU A 167 11.16 -24.70 -17.98
N GLY A 168 12.30 -25.19 -18.49
CA GLY A 168 12.63 -25.21 -19.92
C GLY A 168 13.08 -23.86 -20.50
N ILE A 169 13.41 -22.88 -19.64
CA ILE A 169 13.86 -21.55 -20.05
C ILE A 169 15.38 -21.44 -19.90
N ASN A 170 16.08 -21.23 -21.01
CA ASN A 170 17.55 -21.14 -21.02
C ASN A 170 18.00 -19.67 -20.88
N PHE A 171 18.68 -19.35 -19.78
CA PHE A 171 19.30 -18.03 -19.55
C PHE A 171 20.83 -18.15 -19.48
N LEU A 172 21.53 -17.18 -20.05
CA LEU A 172 22.95 -16.97 -19.75
C LEU A 172 23.06 -16.20 -18.43
N LYS A 173 24.05 -16.55 -17.60
CA LYS A 173 24.27 -15.92 -16.28
C LYS A 173 24.45 -14.40 -16.39
N GLU A 174 24.99 -13.94 -17.51
CA GLU A 174 25.18 -12.53 -17.85
C GLU A 174 23.86 -11.76 -18.00
N ASP A 175 22.72 -12.44 -18.16
CA ASP A 175 21.41 -11.82 -18.31
C ASP A 175 20.67 -11.57 -16.98
N ILE A 176 20.99 -12.29 -15.90
CA ILE A 176 20.16 -12.27 -14.67
C ILE A 176 20.31 -10.96 -13.91
N GLU A 177 21.53 -10.45 -13.76
CA GLU A 177 21.75 -9.18 -13.08
C GLU A 177 21.23 -8.00 -13.92
N ASP A 178 21.46 -8.01 -15.24
CA ASP A 178 20.91 -7.00 -16.15
C ASP A 178 19.37 -7.00 -16.13
N LEU A 179 18.76 -8.18 -16.11
CA LEU A 179 17.33 -8.36 -15.99
C LEU A 179 16.81 -7.89 -14.62
N TYR A 180 17.54 -8.15 -13.53
CA TYR A 180 17.17 -7.66 -12.20
C TYR A 180 17.18 -6.13 -12.17
N GLN A 181 18.25 -5.50 -12.65
CA GLN A 181 18.36 -4.04 -12.73
C GLN A 181 17.29 -3.43 -13.66
N TYR A 182 17.01 -4.07 -14.80
CA TYR A 182 15.93 -3.68 -15.69
C TYR A 182 14.57 -3.79 -15.01
N SER A 183 14.29 -4.90 -14.34
CA SER A 183 13.03 -5.15 -13.65
C SER A 183 12.79 -4.11 -12.56
N HIS A 184 13.80 -3.77 -11.77
CA HIS A 184 13.73 -2.69 -10.78
C HIS A 184 13.40 -1.33 -11.40
N ARG A 185 14.04 -0.97 -12.52
CA ARG A 185 13.70 0.26 -13.24
C ARG A 185 12.27 0.25 -13.76
N GLN A 186 11.77 -0.88 -14.23
CA GLN A 186 10.40 -1.01 -14.70
C GLN A 186 9.40 -0.93 -13.54
N LEU A 187 9.69 -1.58 -12.41
CA LEU A 187 8.89 -1.48 -11.20
C LEU A 187 8.77 -0.03 -10.72
N LEU A 188 9.90 0.70 -10.64
CA LEU A 188 9.90 2.11 -10.28
C LEU A 188 9.11 3.00 -11.26
N LYS A 189 8.95 2.61 -12.52
CA LYS A 189 8.10 3.35 -13.48
C LYS A 189 6.61 3.06 -13.29
N LEU A 190 6.27 1.87 -12.80
CA LEU A 190 4.88 1.46 -12.54
C LEU A 190 4.33 2.08 -11.25
N ILE A 191 5.19 2.33 -10.26
CA ILE A 191 4.77 3.04 -9.04
C ILE A 191 4.39 4.49 -9.40
N PRO A 192 3.20 4.97 -8.98
CA PRO A 192 2.77 6.34 -9.19
C PRO A 192 3.84 7.37 -8.85
N LEU A 193 3.99 8.39 -9.69
CA LEU A 193 5.03 9.40 -9.51
C LEU A 193 4.91 10.11 -8.15
N ASP A 194 3.70 10.44 -7.73
CA ASP A 194 3.44 11.09 -6.45
C ASP A 194 3.79 10.19 -5.26
N ILE A 195 3.51 8.88 -5.32
CA ILE A 195 3.95 7.92 -4.28
C ILE A 195 5.47 7.89 -4.17
N ARG A 196 6.18 7.89 -5.30
CA ARG A 196 7.65 7.97 -5.29
C ARG A 196 8.14 9.27 -4.67
N LEU A 197 7.50 10.40 -4.98
CA LEU A 197 7.85 11.70 -4.41
C LEU A 197 7.57 11.80 -2.91
N ILE A 198 6.51 11.16 -2.42
CA ILE A 198 6.12 11.17 -1.00
C ILE A 198 7.06 10.26 -0.19
N TYR A 199 7.34 9.05 -0.69
CA TYR A 199 8.02 8.03 0.11
C TYR A 199 9.49 7.79 -0.26
N LEU A 200 9.87 7.90 -1.54
CA LEU A 200 11.18 7.46 -2.03
C LEU A 200 12.16 8.60 -2.36
N ASP A 201 11.68 9.83 -2.59
CA ASP A 201 12.58 10.98 -2.82
C ASP A 201 13.29 11.34 -1.52
N LYS A 202 14.62 11.18 -1.47
CA LYS A 202 15.45 11.44 -0.29
C LYS A 202 15.29 12.85 0.33
N ARG A 203 14.82 13.82 -0.45
CA ARG A 203 14.60 15.21 0.01
C ARG A 203 13.27 15.39 0.76
N ASN A 204 12.32 14.50 0.50
CA ASN A 204 11.00 14.46 1.15
C ASN A 204 10.85 13.21 2.02
N SER A 205 11.79 12.26 1.93
CA SER A 205 11.71 10.99 2.62
C SER A 205 11.88 11.24 4.09
N ILE A 206 10.76 11.12 4.80
CA ILE A 206 10.75 10.99 6.26
C ILE A 206 11.24 9.57 6.64
N ILE A 207 11.90 8.85 5.72
CA ILE A 207 12.67 7.60 5.95
C ILE A 207 13.97 7.92 6.71
N THR A 208 14.44 9.17 6.73
CA THR A 208 15.65 9.58 7.46
C THR A 208 15.48 9.77 8.98
N ALA A 209 14.36 9.33 9.56
CA ALA A 209 14.09 9.48 10.99
C ALA A 209 13.88 8.13 11.69
N VAL A 210 14.80 7.18 11.50
CA VAL A 210 15.23 6.16 12.50
C VAL A 210 16.69 5.81 12.23
#